data_AF-A0A943R1C0-F1
#
_entry.id   AF-A0A943R1C0-F1
#
_cell.length_a   1.000
_cell.length_b   1.000
_cell.length_c   1.000
_cell.angle_alpha   90.00
_cell.angle_beta   90.00
_cell.angle_gamma   90.00
#
_symmetry.space_group_name_H-M   'P 1'
#
loop_
_entity.id
_entity.type
_entity.pdbx_description
1 polymer ?
#
loop_
_entity_poly.entity_id
_entity_poly.type
_entity_poly.pdbx_seq_one_letter_code
_entity_poly.pdbx_strand_id
1 'polypeptide(L)'
;MDKNRLCTALYALPGDIVVKHRKPLFVPLLMAAAGAGLLGLNAFLEDAALNNLKSAIALVGGTLLVIGAVWALARLSGSQGTPYHRPSRSFMRFEELYFDRSLRGEVTGRIADGDLEGLLRMPRQSIPAVAVMVCRTRDNALAACQAFEYAELEYKPLCEMKVMDKA
;
A
#
# COMPACT_ATOMS: atom_id res chain seq x y z
N MET A 1 12.43 3.74 -7.70
CA MET A 1 11.38 4.61 -7.12
C MET A 1 10.91 4.04 -5.79
N ASP A 2 11.01 4.80 -4.70
CA ASP A 2 10.69 4.30 -3.35
C ASP A 2 9.32 4.81 -2.87
N LYS A 3 8.30 3.95 -2.95
CA LYS A 3 6.93 4.23 -2.47
C LYS A 3 6.89 4.49 -0.96
N ASN A 4 7.83 3.91 -0.20
CA ASN A 4 7.88 4.09 1.25
C ASN A 4 8.29 5.51 1.61
N ARG A 5 9.21 6.14 0.85
CA ARG A 5 9.59 7.55 1.08
C ARG A 5 8.41 8.50 0.91
N LEU A 6 7.60 8.33 -0.15
CA LEU A 6 6.37 9.13 -0.35
C LEU A 6 5.38 8.91 0.80
N CYS A 7 5.16 7.68 1.23
CA CYS A 7 4.31 7.38 2.39
C CYS A 7 4.83 8.07 3.67
N THR A 8 6.13 7.96 3.96
CA THR A 8 6.75 8.55 5.16
C THR A 8 6.58 10.06 5.18
N ALA A 9 6.75 10.73 4.04
CA ALA A 9 6.56 12.16 3.95
C ALA A 9 5.11 12.59 4.17
N LEU A 10 4.16 11.83 3.63
CA LEU A 10 2.74 12.05 3.87
C LEU A 10 2.37 11.86 5.35
N TYR A 11 2.94 10.85 6.02
CA TYR A 11 2.74 10.63 7.46
C TYR A 11 3.42 11.69 8.34
N ALA A 12 4.43 12.41 7.81
CA ALA A 12 5.12 13.48 8.52
C ALA A 12 4.38 14.84 8.45
N LEU A 13 3.26 14.92 7.71
CA LEU A 13 2.46 16.14 7.63
C LEU A 13 1.87 16.49 9.01
N PRO A 14 1.91 17.78 9.41
CA PRO A 14 1.38 18.21 10.68
C PRO A 14 -0.14 17.99 10.77
N GLY A 15 -0.63 17.55 11.93
CA GLY A 15 -2.06 17.42 12.21
C GLY A 15 -2.70 16.05 11.94
N ASP A 16 -1.92 14.98 11.78
CA ASP A 16 -2.42 13.61 11.51
C ASP A 16 -3.43 13.55 10.35
N ILE A 17 -3.24 14.45 9.37
CA ILE A 17 -4.10 14.60 8.20
C ILE A 17 -4.09 13.30 7.38
N VAL A 18 -2.92 12.67 7.27
CA VAL A 18 -2.74 11.37 6.62
C VAL A 18 -2.29 10.34 7.66
N VAL A 19 -3.08 9.28 7.81
CA VAL A 19 -2.82 8.19 8.77
C VAL A 19 -2.58 6.88 8.05
N LYS A 20 -1.68 6.07 8.61
CA LYS A 20 -1.48 4.69 8.18
C LYS A 20 -2.68 3.84 8.57
N HIS A 21 -3.59 3.59 7.64
CA HIS A 21 -4.72 2.69 7.90
C HIS A 21 -4.22 1.25 7.86
N ARG A 22 -4.21 0.57 9.01
CA ARG A 22 -3.86 -0.85 9.12
C ARG A 22 -5.08 -1.68 8.75
N LYS A 23 -4.92 -2.60 7.81
CA LYS A 23 -6.01 -3.52 7.46
C LYS A 23 -6.39 -4.36 8.68
N PRO A 24 -7.67 -4.67 8.91
CA PRO A 24 -8.12 -5.35 10.13
C PRO A 24 -7.45 -6.73 10.29
N LEU A 25 -7.02 -7.03 11.51
CA LEU A 25 -6.43 -8.30 11.94
C LEU A 25 -7.48 -9.30 12.44
N PHE A 26 -8.74 -8.87 12.58
CA PHE A 26 -9.80 -9.69 13.14
C PHE A 26 -10.04 -10.99 12.37
N VAL A 27 -10.17 -10.91 11.05
CA VAL A 27 -10.42 -12.09 10.20
C VAL A 27 -9.30 -13.14 10.28
N PRO A 28 -8.00 -12.79 10.09
CA PRO A 28 -6.95 -13.79 10.19
C PRO A 28 -6.80 -14.38 11.60
N LEU A 29 -7.02 -13.57 12.64
CA LEU A 29 -7.00 -14.06 14.03
C LEU A 29 -8.14 -15.04 14.30
N LEU A 30 -9.34 -14.76 13.79
CA LEU A 30 -10.51 -15.63 13.94
C LEU A 30 -10.29 -16.97 13.21
N MET A 31 -9.72 -16.97 12.00
CA MET A 31 -9.34 -18.21 11.31
C MET A 31 -8.32 -19.03 12.10
N ALA A 32 -7.29 -18.38 12.65
CA ALA A 32 -6.28 -19.06 13.45
C ALA A 32 -6.89 -19.66 14.72
N ALA A 33 -7.74 -18.91 15.43
CA ALA A 33 -8.44 -19.39 16.62
C ALA A 33 -9.40 -20.56 16.31
N ALA A 34 -10.14 -20.50 15.20
CA ALA A 34 -11.00 -21.59 14.75
C ALA A 34 -10.19 -22.86 14.42
N GLY A 35 -9.05 -22.71 13.73
CA GLY A 35 -8.15 -23.82 13.44
C GLY A 35 -7.56 -24.46 14.70
N ALA A 36 -7.10 -23.64 15.65
CA ALA A 36 -6.63 -24.10 16.95
C ALA A 36 -7.72 -24.82 17.75
N GLY A 37 -8.95 -24.30 17.73
CA GLY A 37 -10.12 -24.91 18.38
C GLY A 37 -10.43 -26.29 17.81
N LEU A 38 -10.41 -26.46 16.49
CA LEU A 38 -10.64 -27.76 15.84
C LEU A 38 -9.55 -28.78 16.21
N LEU A 39 -8.28 -28.36 16.25
CA LEU A 39 -7.18 -29.22 16.68
C LEU A 39 -7.29 -29.59 18.17
N GLY A 40 -7.70 -28.64 19.01
CA GLY A 40 -7.97 -28.88 20.42
C GLY A 40 -9.07 -29.92 20.61
N LEU A 41 -10.20 -29.77 19.93
CA LEU A 41 -11.29 -30.75 19.96
C LEU A 41 -10.82 -32.12 19.46
N ASN A 42 -10.03 -32.17 18.38
CA ASN A 42 -9.48 -33.41 17.85
C ASN A 42 -8.62 -34.17 18.87
N ALA A 43 -7.88 -33.47 19.73
CA ALA A 43 -7.06 -34.09 20.78
C ALA A 43 -7.89 -34.77 21.88
N PHE A 44 -9.14 -34.36 22.08
CA PHE A 44 -10.05 -34.97 23.06
C PHE A 44 -10.86 -36.15 22.52
N LEU A 45 -10.90 -36.35 21.19
CA LEU A 45 -11.50 -37.54 20.63
C LEU A 45 -10.52 -38.72 20.78
N GLU A 46 -10.84 -39.72 21.59
CA GLU A 46 -10.02 -40.93 21.74
C GLU A 46 -10.49 -42.10 20.85
N ASP A 47 -11.73 -42.05 20.36
CA ASP A 47 -12.33 -43.18 19.65
C ASP A 47 -11.64 -43.52 18.31
N ALA A 48 -11.32 -44.79 18.11
CA ALA A 48 -10.66 -45.34 16.93
C ALA A 48 -11.63 -45.49 15.74
N ALA A 49 -12.95 -45.57 15.97
CA ALA A 49 -13.95 -45.61 14.91
C ALA A 49 -14.02 -44.29 14.11
N LEU A 50 -13.44 -43.21 14.65
CA LEU A 50 -13.47 -41.87 14.09
C LEU A 50 -12.17 -41.47 13.38
N ASN A 51 -11.27 -42.41 13.05
CA ASN A 51 -9.96 -42.09 12.46
C ASN A 51 -10.01 -41.23 11.18
N ASN A 52 -10.95 -41.50 10.28
CA ASN A 52 -11.17 -40.67 9.08
C ASN A 52 -11.64 -39.26 9.45
N LEU A 53 -12.52 -39.15 10.45
CA LEU A 53 -13.03 -37.86 10.93
C LEU A 53 -11.94 -37.07 11.67
N LYS A 54 -11.13 -37.72 12.51
CA LYS A 54 -9.97 -37.13 13.18
C LYS A 54 -8.97 -36.57 12.18
N SER A 55 -8.67 -37.35 11.15
CA SER A 55 -7.75 -36.94 10.09
C SER A 55 -8.30 -35.74 9.31
N ALA A 56 -9.61 -35.73 9.02
CA ALA A 56 -10.27 -34.60 8.36
C ALA A 56 -10.27 -33.34 9.24
N ILE A 57 -10.59 -33.45 10.53
CA ILE A 57 -10.57 -32.33 11.48
C ILE A 57 -9.15 -31.80 11.65
N ALA A 58 -8.15 -32.69 11.75
CA ALA A 58 -6.75 -32.31 11.83
C ALA A 58 -6.28 -31.55 10.59
N LEU A 59 -6.67 -32.02 9.39
CA LEU A 59 -6.32 -31.38 8.13
C LEU A 59 -6.98 -29.99 8.00
N VAL A 60 -8.28 -29.90 8.27
CA VAL A 60 -9.03 -28.64 8.17
C VAL A 60 -8.59 -27.64 9.26
N GLY A 61 -8.47 -28.10 10.50
CA GLY A 61 -8.01 -27.27 11.62
C GLY A 61 -6.57 -26.77 11.42
N GLY A 62 -5.67 -27.66 10.99
CA GLY A 62 -4.27 -27.32 10.72
C GLY A 62 -4.12 -26.34 9.57
N THR A 63 -4.83 -26.53 8.46
CA THR A 63 -4.80 -25.60 7.32
C THR A 63 -5.36 -24.23 7.68
N LEU A 64 -6.49 -24.17 8.41
CA LEU A 64 -7.06 -22.92 8.91
C LEU A 64 -6.10 -22.17 9.84
N LEU A 65 -5.44 -22.89 10.75
CA LEU A 65 -4.44 -22.34 11.66
C LEU A 65 -3.29 -21.70 10.88
N VAL A 66 -2.71 -22.44 9.93
CA VAL A 66 -1.56 -21.97 9.15
C VAL A 66 -1.94 -20.77 8.28
N ILE A 67 -3.06 -20.83 7.56
CA ILE A 67 -3.51 -19.72 6.71
C ILE A 67 -3.78 -18.48 7.56
N GLY A 68 -4.49 -18.61 8.68
CA GLY A 68 -4.78 -17.51 9.59
C GLY A 68 -3.51 -16.87 10.15
N ALA A 69 -2.56 -17.69 10.62
CA ALA A 69 -1.30 -17.23 11.17
C ALA A 69 -0.41 -16.53 10.13
N VAL A 70 -0.23 -17.13 8.94
CA VAL A 70 0.55 -16.54 7.84
C VAL A 70 -0.08 -15.22 7.40
N TRP A 71 -1.40 -15.16 7.30
CA TRP A 71 -2.09 -13.95 6.90
C TRP A 71 -1.98 -12.84 7.96
N ALA A 72 -2.10 -13.18 9.26
CA ALA A 72 -1.88 -12.24 10.36
C ALA A 72 -0.46 -11.69 10.35
N LEU A 73 0.54 -12.56 10.20
CA LEU A 73 1.95 -12.18 10.10
C LEU A 73 2.20 -11.29 8.89
N ALA A 74 1.66 -11.61 7.71
CA ALA A 74 1.77 -10.76 6.53
C ALA A 74 1.16 -9.37 6.74
N ARG A 75 0.09 -9.26 7.56
CA ARG A 75 -0.56 -7.99 7.90
C ARG A 75 0.20 -7.19 8.95
N LEU A 76 0.87 -7.84 9.89
CA LEU A 76 1.70 -7.20 10.91
C LEU A 76 3.06 -6.76 10.36
N SER A 77 3.69 -7.63 9.57
CA SER A 77 5.02 -7.42 8.98
C SER A 77 4.96 -6.60 7.67
N GLY A 78 3.79 -6.55 7.02
CA GLY A 78 3.59 -5.74 5.83
C GLY A 78 3.66 -4.25 6.16
N SER A 79 4.72 -3.59 5.72
CA SER A 79 4.86 -2.12 5.77
C SER A 79 3.73 -1.38 5.03
N GLN A 80 2.94 -2.09 4.22
CA GLN A 80 1.81 -1.63 3.42
C GLN A 80 0.56 -1.25 4.22
N GLY A 81 0.67 -0.25 5.09
CA GLY A 81 -0.50 0.54 5.43
C GLY A 81 -0.80 1.50 4.29
N THR A 82 -2.02 1.50 3.79
CA THR A 82 -2.42 2.41 2.72
C THR A 82 -2.61 3.80 3.34
N PRO A 83 -2.00 4.86 2.80
CA PRO A 83 -2.18 6.21 3.33
C PRO A 83 -3.66 6.59 3.24
N TYR A 84 -4.24 7.01 4.37
CA TYR A 84 -5.64 7.40 4.46
C TYR A 84 -5.74 8.86 4.87
N HIS A 85 -6.37 9.66 4.02
CA HIS A 85 -6.59 11.07 4.28
C HIS A 85 -7.86 11.26 5.10
N ARG A 86 -7.71 11.70 6.37
CA ARG A 86 -8.84 11.88 7.30
C ARG A 86 -9.85 12.91 6.81
N PRO A 87 -9.46 14.12 6.34
CA PRO A 87 -10.43 15.16 5.98
C PRO A 87 -11.36 14.72 4.84
N SER A 88 -10.80 14.16 3.75
CA SER A 88 -11.60 13.70 2.60
C SER A 88 -12.10 12.26 2.74
N ARG A 89 -11.83 11.61 3.88
CA ARG A 89 -12.20 10.21 4.18
C ARG A 89 -11.85 9.23 3.06
N SER A 90 -10.73 9.48 2.37
CA SER A 90 -10.37 8.75 1.15
C SER A 90 -8.99 8.10 1.25
N PHE A 91 -8.86 6.92 0.65
CA PHE A 91 -7.56 6.28 0.46
C PHE A 91 -6.78 7.01 -0.63
N MET A 92 -5.52 7.29 -0.37
CA MET A 92 -4.64 7.88 -1.37
C MET A 92 -4.29 6.82 -2.42
N ARG A 93 -4.27 7.24 -3.69
CA ARG A 93 -3.94 6.40 -4.83
C ARG A 93 -2.54 6.71 -5.30
N PHE A 94 -1.78 5.65 -5.59
CA PHE A 94 -0.49 5.75 -6.24
C PHE A 94 -0.69 5.65 -7.74
N GLU A 95 -0.26 6.67 -8.46
CA GLU A 95 -0.24 6.73 -9.91
C GLU A 95 1.18 7.03 -10.37
N GLU A 96 1.62 6.35 -11.42
CA GLU A 96 2.89 6.60 -12.09
C GLU A 96 2.57 7.27 -13.43
N LEU A 97 3.10 8.48 -13.63
CA LEU A 97 2.90 9.27 -14.84
C LEU A 97 4.20 9.26 -15.64
N TYR A 98 4.10 9.04 -16.94
CA TYR A 98 5.25 9.00 -17.84
C TYR A 98 5.21 10.15 -18.83
N PHE A 99 6.32 10.85 -18.96
CA PHE A 99 6.50 12.02 -19.81
C PHE A 99 7.72 11.86 -20.71
N ASP A 100 7.71 12.62 -21.80
CA ASP A 100 8.84 12.77 -22.69
C ASP A 100 10.03 13.44 -21.99
N ARG A 101 11.24 13.16 -22.46
CA ARG A 101 12.46 13.80 -21.93
C ARG A 101 12.48 15.31 -22.16
N SER A 102 11.89 15.79 -23.26
CA SER A 102 11.79 17.23 -23.57
C SER A 102 10.98 18.00 -22.52
N LEU A 103 9.99 17.36 -21.90
CA LEU A 103 9.11 17.96 -20.89
C LEU A 103 9.70 17.94 -19.48
N ARG A 104 10.92 17.41 -19.30
CA ARG A 104 11.57 17.29 -17.98
C ARG A 104 11.54 18.60 -17.18
N GLY A 105 11.93 19.71 -17.81
CA GLY A 105 11.98 21.03 -17.16
C GLY A 105 10.60 21.53 -16.74
N GLU A 106 9.59 21.31 -17.57
CA GLU A 106 8.21 21.70 -17.29
C GLU A 106 7.60 20.85 -16.15
N VAL A 107 7.86 19.53 -16.16
CA VAL A 107 7.45 18.62 -15.09
C VAL A 107 8.06 19.03 -13.74
N THR A 108 9.37 19.28 -13.70
CA THR A 108 10.04 19.72 -12.47
C THR A 108 9.56 21.09 -12.02
N GLY A 109 9.31 22.01 -12.97
CA GLY A 109 8.77 23.34 -12.70
C GLY A 109 7.39 23.26 -12.05
N ARG A 110 6.45 22.51 -12.64
CA ARG A 110 5.10 22.34 -12.06
C ARG A 110 5.12 21.66 -10.70
N ILE A 111 6.03 20.70 -10.49
CA ILE A 111 6.21 20.10 -9.17
C ILE A 111 6.74 21.14 -8.19
N ALA A 112 7.73 21.95 -8.57
CA ALA A 112 8.29 23.01 -7.75
C ALA A 112 7.28 24.13 -7.46
N ASP A 113 6.34 24.40 -8.37
CA ASP A 113 5.27 25.39 -8.19
C ASP A 113 4.09 24.83 -7.37
N GLY A 114 3.95 23.50 -7.30
CA GLY A 114 2.82 22.85 -6.63
C GLY A 114 1.56 22.72 -7.51
N ASP A 115 1.70 22.88 -8.82
CA ASP A 115 0.58 22.79 -9.77
C ASP A 115 0.28 21.33 -10.18
N LEU A 116 -0.49 20.65 -9.33
CA LEU A 116 -0.94 19.28 -9.58
C LEU A 116 -1.88 19.17 -10.79
N GLU A 117 -2.79 20.13 -10.99
CA GLU A 117 -3.76 20.07 -12.07
C GLU A 117 -3.09 20.23 -13.43
N GLY A 118 -2.15 21.18 -13.54
CA GLY A 118 -1.30 21.32 -14.70
C GLY A 118 -0.53 20.03 -14.96
N LEU A 119 0.13 19.46 -13.95
CA LEU A 119 0.89 18.22 -14.11
C LEU A 119 0.01 17.06 -14.65
N LEU A 120 -1.21 16.91 -14.15
CA LEU A 120 -2.13 15.85 -14.58
C LEU A 120 -2.66 16.02 -16.01
N ARG A 121 -2.71 17.26 -16.52
CA ARG A 121 -3.15 17.63 -17.87
C ARG A 121 -2.04 17.54 -18.93
N MET A 122 -0.78 17.41 -18.52
CA MET A 122 0.33 17.29 -19.46
C MET A 122 0.19 16.06 -20.36
N PRO A 123 0.65 16.14 -21.63
CA PRO A 123 0.58 15.02 -22.55
C PRO A 123 1.42 13.85 -22.03
N ARG A 124 0.79 12.68 -21.93
CA ARG A 124 1.41 11.46 -21.40
C ARG A 124 2.03 10.65 -22.52
N GLN A 125 3.12 9.97 -22.20
CA GLN A 125 3.68 8.94 -23.06
C GLN A 125 3.56 7.56 -22.44
N SER A 126 3.69 6.53 -23.26
CA SER A 126 3.81 5.14 -22.84
C SER A 126 5.26 4.73 -22.54
N ILE A 127 6.24 5.55 -22.93
CA ILE A 127 7.67 5.28 -22.75
C ILE A 127 8.20 6.06 -21.54
N PRO A 128 8.85 5.41 -20.57
CA PRO A 128 9.26 6.02 -19.30
C PRO A 128 10.59 6.77 -19.42
N ALA A 129 10.63 7.88 -20.17
CA ALA A 129 11.82 8.74 -20.18
C ALA A 129 11.92 9.56 -18.89
N VAL A 130 10.80 10.17 -18.49
CA VAL A 130 10.62 10.85 -17.20
C VAL A 130 9.41 10.23 -16.51
N ALA A 131 9.62 9.69 -15.32
CA ALA A 131 8.58 9.04 -14.52
C ALA A 131 8.28 9.88 -13.27
N VAL A 132 7.02 10.20 -13.04
CA VAL A 132 6.57 10.92 -11.85
C VAL A 132 5.70 10.00 -11.02
N MET A 133 6.09 9.81 -9.76
CA MET A 133 5.26 9.09 -8.82
C MET A 133 4.38 10.09 -8.06
N VAL A 134 3.06 9.90 -8.18
CA VAL A 134 2.04 10.74 -7.56
C VAL A 134 1.24 9.91 -6.56
N CYS A 135 1.19 10.34 -5.32
CA CYS A 135 0.29 9.80 -4.30
C CYS A 135 -0.75 10.86 -3.97
N ARG A 136 -2.00 10.69 -4.40
CA ARG A 136 -3.04 11.73 -4.29
C ARG A 136 -4.34 11.22 -3.69
N THR A 137 -5.09 12.13 -3.05
CA THR A 137 -6.49 11.89 -2.67
C THR A 137 -7.41 11.86 -3.90
N ARG A 138 -8.61 11.31 -3.76
CA ARG A 138 -9.57 11.21 -4.87
C ARG A 138 -10.01 12.58 -5.42
N ASP A 139 -10.08 13.56 -4.54
CA ASP A 139 -10.48 14.95 -4.78
C ASP A 139 -9.30 15.86 -5.16
N ASN A 140 -8.07 15.34 -5.26
CA ASN A 140 -6.85 16.12 -5.50
C ASN A 140 -6.57 17.22 -4.47
N ALA A 141 -7.23 17.19 -3.31
CA ALA A 141 -6.99 18.14 -2.23
C ALA A 141 -5.56 18.03 -1.68
N LEU A 142 -5.02 16.80 -1.61
CA LEU A 142 -3.66 16.56 -1.16
C LEU A 142 -2.96 15.57 -2.10
N ALA A 143 -1.73 15.90 -2.49
CA ALA A 143 -0.87 14.99 -3.24
C ALA A 143 0.59 15.10 -2.82
N ALA A 144 1.34 14.01 -2.87
CA ALA A 144 2.79 14.02 -2.83
C ALA A 144 3.33 13.57 -4.18
N CYS A 145 4.27 14.33 -4.74
CA CYS A 145 4.82 14.08 -6.07
C CYS A 145 6.35 14.08 -6.04
N GLN A 146 6.96 13.19 -6.81
CA GLN A 146 8.38 13.23 -7.10
C GLN A 146 8.67 12.74 -8.52
N ALA A 147 9.46 13.51 -9.26
CA ALA A 147 9.93 13.15 -10.60
C ALA A 147 11.26 12.40 -10.58
N PHE A 148 11.40 11.47 -11.52
CA PHE A 148 12.57 10.64 -11.73
C PHE A 148 12.90 10.58 -13.22
N GLU A 149 14.18 10.57 -13.56
CA GLU A 149 14.67 10.28 -14.91
C GLU A 149 15.14 8.83 -14.94
N TYR A 150 14.77 8.10 -15.99
CA TYR A 150 15.33 6.79 -16.25
C TYR A 150 16.62 6.95 -17.05
N ALA A 151 17.76 6.85 -16.36
CA ALA A 151 19.08 7.00 -16.96
C ALA A 151 20.01 5.90 -16.47
N GLU A 152 20.80 5.31 -17.36
CA GLU A 152 21.80 4.29 -17.01
C GLU A 152 21.21 3.06 -16.27
N LEU A 153 19.99 2.63 -16.66
CA LEU A 153 19.24 1.54 -16.03
C LEU A 153 18.79 1.81 -14.58
N GLU A 154 18.91 3.05 -14.09
CA GLU A 154 18.47 3.45 -12.77
C GLU A 154 17.50 4.65 -12.80
N TYR A 155 16.59 4.69 -11.83
CA TYR A 155 15.71 5.85 -11.62
C TYR A 155 16.40 6.86 -10.70
N LYS A 156 16.88 7.96 -11.28
CA LYS A 156 17.52 9.05 -10.52
C LYS A 156 16.48 10.15 -10.22
N PRO A 157 16.36 10.62 -8.97
CA PRO A 157 15.42 11.69 -8.63
C PRO A 157 15.82 12.98 -9.34
N LEU A 158 14.86 13.61 -10.01
CA LEU A 158 15.04 14.87 -10.73
C LEU A 158 14.79 16.09 -9.86
N CYS A 159 13.94 15.94 -8.85
CA CYS A 159 13.58 16.99 -7.92
C CYS A 159 13.41 16.40 -6.52
N GLU A 160 13.46 17.28 -5.53
CA GLU A 160 12.97 16.94 -4.20
C GLU A 160 11.49 16.60 -4.28
N MET A 161 11.05 15.70 -3.40
CA MET A 161 9.65 15.34 -3.30
C MET A 161 8.89 16.51 -2.67
N LYS A 162 7.77 16.89 -3.28
CA LYS A 162 6.92 17.97 -2.79
C LYS A 162 5.54 17.45 -2.41
N VAL A 163 5.06 17.89 -1.26
CA VAL A 163 3.64 17.76 -0.88
C VAL A 163 2.91 19.00 -1.38
N MET A 164 1.85 18.76 -2.15
CA MET A 164 0.95 19.73 -2.73
C MET A 164 -0.36 19.65 -1.95
N ASP A 165 -0.68 20.71 -1.22
CA ASP A 165 -1.93 20.86 -0.49
C ASP A 165 -2.75 21.98 -1.14
N LYS A 166 -4.01 21.70 -1.41
CA LYS A 166 -4.98 22.65 -1.96
C LYS A 166 -5.74 23.27 -0.79
N ALA A 167 -4.99 24.00 0.05
CA ALA A 167 -5.55 24.81 1.14
C ALA A 167 -6.29 26.04 0.60
#